data_AF-A0A193SG58-F1
#
_entry.id   AF-A0A193SG58-F1
#
_cell.length_a   1.000
_cell.length_b   1.000
_cell.length_c   1.000
_cell.angle_alpha   90.00
_cell.angle_beta   90.00
_cell.angle_gamma   90.00
#
_symmetry.space_group_name_H-M   'P 1'
#
loop_
_entity.id
_entity.type
_entity.pdbx_description
1 polymer ?
#
loop_
_entity_poly.entity_id
_entity_poly.type
_entity_poly.pdbx_seq_one_letter_code
_entity_poly.pdbx_strand_id
1 'polypeptide(L)' 'MLSRQLDDLEPTLTRHGYRIKDLVEQFDARPTEIKALFSHALDPVRAAELRDKMLAAGLPI' A
#
# COMPACT_ATOMS: atom_id res chain seq x y z
N MET A 1 13.19 -9.70 4.25
CA MET A 1 13.39 -8.23 4.21
C MET A 1 12.16 -7.58 3.58
N LEU A 2 11.02 -7.57 4.30
CA LEU A 2 9.77 -7.01 3.78
C LEU A 2 9.64 -5.50 4.04
N SER A 3 10.40 -4.99 5.01
CA SER A 3 10.15 -3.67 5.59
C SER A 3 10.54 -2.50 4.70
N ARG A 4 11.72 -2.54 4.08
CA ARG A 4 12.20 -1.47 3.20
C ARG A 4 11.25 -1.20 2.05
N GLN A 5 10.68 -2.25 1.47
CA GLN A 5 9.82 -2.10 0.30
C GLN A 5 8.49 -1.41 0.64
N LEU A 6 8.03 -1.48 1.90
CA LEU A 6 6.86 -0.75 2.39
C LEU A 6 7.23 0.68 2.81
N ASP A 7 8.37 0.85 3.48
CA ASP A 7 8.91 2.17 3.85
C ASP A 7 9.20 3.03 2.60
N ASP A 8 9.66 2.43 1.49
CA ASP A 8 9.89 3.10 0.21
C ASP A 8 8.60 3.25 -0.63
N LEU A 9 7.54 2.51 -0.31
CA LEU A 9 6.27 2.58 -1.04
C LEU A 9 5.53 3.88 -0.72
N GLU A 10 5.51 4.32 0.55
CA GLU A 10 4.86 5.57 0.97
C GLU A 10 5.40 6.82 0.23
N PRO A 11 6.72 7.06 0.18
CA PRO A 11 7.28 8.18 -0.57
C PRO A 11 7.10 7.99 -2.07
N THR A 12 7.18 6.77 -2.61
CA THR A 12 6.95 6.50 -4.04
C THR A 12 5.52 6.87 -4.45
N LEU A 13 4.53 6.40 -3.70
CA LEU A 13 3.11 6.70 -3.90
C LEU A 13 2.84 8.19 -3.82
N THR A 14 3.33 8.84 -2.77
CA THR A 14 3.20 10.29 -2.57
C THR A 14 3.82 11.07 -3.73
N ARG A 15 4.97 10.61 -4.25
CA ARG A 15 5.72 11.26 -5.34
C ARG A 15 5.05 11.08 -6.71
N HIS A 16 4.32 9.98 -6.91
CA HIS A 16 3.47 9.77 -8.08
C HIS A 16 2.08 10.41 -7.97
N GLY A 17 1.77 11.04 -6.83
CA GLY A 17 0.48 11.68 -6.57
C GLY A 17 -0.61 10.73 -6.08
N TYR A 18 -0.29 9.45 -5.87
CA TYR A 18 -1.17 8.49 -5.22
C TYR A 18 -1.26 8.80 -3.74
N ARG A 19 -2.39 9.37 -3.30
CA ARG A 19 -2.65 9.57 -1.87
C ARG A 19 -3.33 8.34 -1.29
N ILE A 20 -3.31 8.23 0.03
CA ILE A 20 -4.03 7.18 0.77
C ILE A 20 -5.48 7.05 0.31
N LYS A 21 -6.18 8.17 0.07
CA LYS A 21 -7.56 8.16 -0.43
C LYS A 21 -7.71 7.51 -1.81
N ASP A 22 -6.75 7.72 -2.71
CA ASP A 22 -6.79 7.16 -4.06
C ASP A 22 -6.52 5.65 -4.00
N LEU A 23 -5.63 5.22 -3.10
CA LEU A 23 -5.37 3.80 -2.83
C LEU A 23 -6.56 3.11 -2.16
N VAL A 24 -7.23 3.81 -1.25
CA VAL A 24 -8.46 3.37 -0.60
C VAL A 24 -9.56 3.15 -1.64
N GLU A 25 -9.75 4.10 -2.56
CA GLU A 25 -10.74 3.99 -3.64
C GLU A 25 -10.34 2.94 -4.69
N GLN A 26 -9.06 2.85 -5.06
CA GLN A 26 -8.57 1.97 -6.12
C GLN A 26 -8.45 0.51 -5.67
N PHE A 27 -8.13 0.28 -4.39
CA PHE A 27 -7.99 -1.07 -3.82
C PHE A 27 -9.18 -1.52 -2.97
N ASP A 28 -10.19 -0.66 -2.83
CA ASP A 28 -11.34 -0.85 -1.95
C ASP A 28 -10.90 -1.26 -0.53
N ALA A 29 -9.92 -0.50 -0.02
CA ALA A 29 -9.26 -0.74 1.26
C ALA A 29 -9.57 0.40 2.22
N ARG A 30 -9.54 0.17 3.53
CA ARG A 30 -9.79 1.26 4.49
C ARG A 30 -8.54 2.14 4.65
N PRO A 31 -8.69 3.44 4.92
CA PRO A 31 -7.55 4.33 5.17
C PRO A 31 -6.69 3.84 6.36
N THR A 32 -7.34 3.20 7.33
CA THR A 32 -6.69 2.53 8.47
C THR A 32 -5.87 1.33 8.05
N GLU A 33 -6.31 0.56 7.05
CA GLU A 33 -5.55 -0.59 6.53
C GLU A 33 -4.32 -0.14 5.75
N ILE A 34 -4.44 0.91 4.92
CA ILE A 34 -3.30 1.51 4.22
C ILE A 34 -2.28 2.08 5.22
N LYS A 35 -2.72 2.81 6.25
CA LYS A 35 -1.83 3.29 7.31
C LYS A 35 -1.17 2.14 8.09
N ALA A 36 -1.91 1.09 8.37
CA ALA A 36 -1.38 -0.10 9.04
C ALA A 36 -0.38 -0.85 8.14
N LEU A 37 -0.57 -0.86 6.82
CA LEU A 37 0.36 -1.43 5.84
C LEU A 37 1.71 -0.74 5.91
N PHE A 38 1.72 0.60 5.91
CA PHE A 38 2.94 1.39 6.08
C PHE A 38 3.56 1.25 7.48
N SER A 39 2.72 1.13 8.51
CA SER A 39 3.18 0.98 9.90
C SER A 39 3.56 -0.47 10.26
N HIS A 40 3.56 -1.40 9.29
CA HIS A 40 3.78 -2.83 9.51
C HIS A 40 2.82 -3.47 10.54
N ALA A 41 1.69 -2.82 10.79
CA ALA A 41 0.66 -3.22 11.75
C ALA A 41 -0.57 -3.83 11.05
N LEU A 42 -0.53 -3.99 9.72
CA LEU A 42 -1.59 -4.66 8.97
C LEU A 42 -1.40 -6.18 9.04
N ASP A 43 -2.51 -6.90 9.07
CA ASP A 43 -2.52 -8.34 8.98
C ASP A 43 -1.76 -8.83 7.74
N PRO A 44 -0.85 -9.81 7.85
CA PRO A 44 -0.02 -10.26 6.74
C PRO A 44 -0.84 -10.81 5.56
N VAL A 45 -2.02 -11.39 5.81
CA VAL A 45 -2.93 -11.84 4.75
C VAL A 45 -3.45 -10.64 3.98
N ARG A 46 -3.90 -9.61 4.72
CA ARG A 46 -4.47 -8.40 4.12
C ARG A 46 -3.41 -7.54 3.42
N ALA A 47 -2.20 -7.49 3.96
CA ALA A 47 -1.05 -6.85 3.35
C ALA A 47 -0.64 -7.53 2.04
N ALA A 48 -0.69 -8.86 1.97
CA ALA A 48 -0.43 -9.61 0.75
C ALA A 48 -1.49 -9.30 -0.32
N GLU A 49 -2.79 -9.30 0.02
CA GLU A 49 -3.86 -8.93 -0.91
C GLU A 49 -3.71 -7.49 -1.44
N LEU A 50 -3.42 -6.52 -0.56
CA LEU A 50 -3.20 -5.13 -0.95
C LEU A 50 -2.01 -4.99 -1.90
N ARG A 51 -0.92 -5.70 -1.63
CA ARG A 51 0.26 -5.71 -2.51
C ARG A 51 -0.01 -6.37 -3.85
N ASP A 52 -0.75 -7.46 -3.86
CA ASP A 52 -1.13 -8.16 -5.10
C ASP A 52 -2.01 -7.27 -5.98
N LYS A 53 -2.97 -6.56 -5.38
CA LYS A 53 -3.75 -5.54 -6.08
C LYS A 53 -2.88 -4.37 -6.58
N MET A 54 -1.89 -3.91 -5.80
CA MET A 54 -0.97 -2.85 -6.23
C MET A 54 -0.11 -3.28 -7.43
N LEU A 55 0.39 -4.52 -7.43
CA LEU A 55 1.05 -5.15 -8.57
C LEU A 55 0.12 -5.23 -9.79
N ALA A 56 -1.11 -5.70 -9.59
CA ALA A 56 -2.12 -5.79 -10.66
C ALA A 56 -2.52 -4.42 -11.23
N ALA A 57 -2.50 -3.37 -10.41
CA ALA A 57 -2.73 -1.99 -10.81
C ALA A 57 -1.52 -1.35 -11.53
N GLY A 58 -0.40 -2.08 -11.66
CA GLY A 58 0.79 -1.62 -12.38
C GLY A 58 1.62 -0.60 -11.61
N LEU A 59 1.49 -0.54 -10.28
CA LEU A 59 2.42 0.26 -9.50
C LEU A 59 3.83 -0.34 -9.60
N PRO A 60 4.87 0.51 -9.75
CA PRO A 60 6.24 0.05 -9.64
C PRO A 60 6.49 -0.31 -8.17
N ILE A 61 6.45 -1.60 -7.83
CA ILE A 61 6.79 -2.14 -6.49
C ILE A 61 8.14 -2.84 -6.50
#